data_AF-A0A9J5WSK3-F1
#
_entry.id   AF-A0A9J5WSK3-F1
#
_cell.length_a   1.000
_cell.length_b   1.000
_cell.length_c   1.000
_cell.angle_alpha   90.00
_cell.angle_beta   90.00
_cell.angle_gamma   90.00
#
_symmetry.space_group_name_H-M   'P 1'
#
loop_
_entity.id
_entity.type
_entity.pdbx_description
1 polymer ?
#
loop_
_entity_poly.entity_id
_entity_poly.type
_entity_poly.pdbx_seq_one_letter_code
_entity_poly.pdbx_strand_id
1 'polypeptide(L)'
;MVEHDTLLYMVDYLERKKQQVYGKYCRISTKDQMAFHSLTIKVPVCWDSLVKLVSWFYSGELPRPISGCLWDNLSKEEKLRELEPYVELCSLAQFWLLEDLHEKCFRLIVSILDSCQYLSITIIQMAANLNQWKLVEVAAEYLAPMYHHLRNSSEFDALDEHLIEIIRAASVQFSQRNGHLVTLT
;
A
#
# COMPACT_ATOMS: atom_id res chain seq x y z
N MET A 1 30.34 -13.13 8.68
CA MET A 1 31.23 -11.99 8.44
C MET A 1 30.49 -11.11 7.45
N VAL A 2 29.72 -10.13 7.96
CA VAL A 2 28.94 -9.22 7.11
C VAL A 2 29.80 -7.98 6.94
N GLU A 3 30.09 -7.62 5.69
CA GLU A 3 31.12 -6.64 5.37
C GLU A 3 30.67 -5.21 5.67
N HIS A 4 31.67 -4.39 6.00
CA HIS A 4 31.55 -3.00 6.47
C HIS A 4 30.79 -2.10 5.49
N ASP A 5 30.73 -2.50 4.22
CA ASP A 5 30.16 -1.75 3.11
C ASP A 5 28.63 -1.69 3.10
N THR A 6 27.93 -2.71 3.63
CA THR A 6 26.45 -2.71 3.59
C THR A 6 25.86 -1.64 4.51
N LEU A 7 26.47 -1.46 5.68
CA LEU A 7 26.13 -0.37 6.60
C LEU A 7 26.54 0.99 6.03
N LEU A 8 27.67 1.08 5.32
CA LEU A 8 28.10 2.32 4.68
C LEU A 8 27.15 2.72 3.53
N TYR A 9 26.68 1.78 2.72
CA TYR A 9 25.73 2.04 1.63
C TYR A 9 24.35 2.45 2.15
N MET A 10 23.85 1.82 3.21
CA MET A 10 22.65 2.30 3.91
C MET A 10 22.88 3.58 4.71
N VAL A 11 24.11 3.92 5.08
CA VAL A 11 24.40 5.24 5.68
C VAL A 11 24.48 6.31 4.61
N ASP A 12 25.02 6.06 3.41
CA ASP A 12 25.10 7.03 2.29
C ASP A 12 23.78 7.19 1.51
N TYR A 13 23.14 6.08 1.12
CA TYR A 13 21.79 6.09 0.53
C TYR A 13 20.80 6.71 1.50
N LEU A 14 20.86 6.27 2.76
CA LEU A 14 20.01 6.90 3.73
C LEU A 14 20.52 8.29 4.11
N GLU A 15 21.79 8.74 4.00
CA GLU A 15 22.22 10.14 4.25
C GLU A 15 21.67 11.11 3.23
N ARG A 16 21.63 10.70 1.97
CA ARG A 16 20.80 11.34 0.94
C ARG A 16 19.30 11.34 1.27
N LYS A 17 18.87 10.73 2.38
CA LYS A 17 17.49 10.59 2.89
C LYS A 17 17.34 10.84 4.41
N LYS A 18 18.39 11.16 5.17
CA LYS A 18 18.42 10.77 6.60
C LYS A 18 18.26 11.95 7.47
N GLN A 19 17.40 11.68 8.43
CA GLN A 19 17.59 12.12 9.79
C GLN A 19 16.69 11.10 10.66
N GLN A 20 16.10 11.37 11.85
CA GLN A 20 15.49 10.44 12.87
C GLN A 20 14.28 11.05 13.60
N VAL A 21 13.28 10.24 13.92
CA VAL A 21 11.91 10.74 13.96
C VAL A 21 11.49 11.51 15.24
N TYR A 22 11.26 12.82 15.14
CA TYR A 22 10.60 13.67 16.16
C TYR A 22 9.40 14.40 15.52
N GLY A 23 8.25 13.72 15.44
CA GLY A 23 6.96 14.25 14.95
C GLY A 23 6.96 14.64 13.46
N LYS A 24 6.25 13.88 12.60
CA LYS A 24 6.15 14.09 11.12
C LYS A 24 7.45 14.18 10.29
N TYR A 25 8.63 14.18 10.91
CA TYR A 25 9.93 14.32 10.24
C TYR A 25 10.91 13.28 10.71
N CYS A 26 11.93 13.00 9.91
CA CYS A 26 13.20 12.44 10.34
C CYS A 26 14.20 13.62 10.63
N ARG A 27 14.75 13.79 11.88
CA ARG A 27 15.94 14.56 12.47
C ARG A 27 17.09 13.75 13.27
N ILE A 28 18.16 13.12 12.66
CA ILE A 28 19.27 12.24 13.23
C ILE A 28 20.68 12.89 13.18
N SER A 29 21.75 12.08 13.13
CA SER A 29 23.15 12.42 12.87
C SER A 29 23.96 11.23 12.33
N THR A 30 24.92 11.50 11.45
CA THR A 30 26.16 10.71 11.33
C THR A 30 27.26 11.34 12.17
N LYS A 31 28.32 10.57 12.44
CA LYS A 31 29.62 11.04 12.91
C LYS A 31 30.67 10.36 12.03
N ASP A 32 31.11 11.05 10.97
CA ASP A 32 32.47 11.56 10.94
C ASP A 32 32.75 12.45 9.72
N GLN A 33 33.70 13.38 9.94
CA GLN A 33 34.44 14.20 8.97
C GLN A 33 33.68 15.19 8.05
N MET A 34 33.75 16.46 8.47
CA MET A 34 33.59 17.70 7.70
C MET A 34 32.22 17.99 7.04
N ALA A 35 31.31 18.44 7.91
CA ALA A 35 30.35 19.52 7.64
C ALA A 35 29.18 19.25 6.67
N PHE A 36 28.51 18.10 6.80
CA PHE A 36 27.11 18.00 6.37
C PHE A 36 26.16 18.53 7.46
N HIS A 37 25.58 19.70 7.20
CA HIS A 37 24.43 20.20 7.95
C HIS A 37 23.21 19.30 7.71
N SER A 38 22.36 19.14 8.72
CA SER A 38 21.30 18.11 8.76
C SER A 38 20.32 18.16 7.57
N LEU A 39 20.33 17.11 6.75
CA LEU A 39 19.50 16.89 5.56
C LEU A 39 18.14 16.24 5.92
N THR A 40 17.22 17.02 6.48
CA THR A 40 15.84 16.55 6.73
C THR A 40 15.13 16.25 5.42
N ILE A 41 14.62 15.02 5.25
CA ILE A 41 13.85 14.64 4.07
C ILE A 41 12.38 14.37 4.36
N LYS A 42 11.54 14.91 3.48
CA LYS A 42 10.09 14.78 3.48
C LYS A 42 9.71 13.55 2.69
N VAL A 43 8.95 12.67 3.31
CA VAL A 43 8.32 11.51 2.68
C VAL A 43 6.82 11.77 2.74
N PRO A 44 6.07 11.72 1.62
CA PRO A 44 4.65 12.05 1.58
C PRO A 44 3.79 10.86 2.02
N VAL A 45 4.03 10.36 3.24
CA VAL A 45 3.30 9.24 3.85
C VAL A 45 2.96 9.56 5.30
N CYS A 46 1.98 8.86 5.87
CA CYS A 46 1.57 9.01 7.27
C CYS A 46 2.67 8.54 8.25
N TRP A 47 2.45 8.84 9.54
CA TRP A 47 3.39 8.47 10.60
C TRP A 47 3.58 6.96 10.72
N ASP A 48 2.49 6.19 10.64
CA ASP A 48 2.54 4.74 10.85
C ASP A 48 3.24 4.02 9.69
N SER A 49 3.16 4.57 8.48
CA SER A 49 3.98 4.17 7.33
C SER A 49 5.47 4.40 7.60
N LEU A 50 5.85 5.58 8.12
CA LEU A 50 7.25 5.84 8.47
C LEU A 50 7.77 4.87 9.54
N VAL A 51 6.97 4.60 10.58
CA VAL A 51 7.34 3.64 11.63
C VAL A 51 7.52 2.23 11.05
N LYS A 52 6.59 1.77 10.21
CA LYS A 52 6.65 0.47 9.54
C LYS A 52 7.85 0.37 8.58
N LEU A 53 8.15 1.43 7.82
CA LEU A 53 9.31 1.52 6.92
C LEU A 53 10.64 1.44 7.68
N VAL A 54 10.79 2.23 8.75
CA VAL A 54 11.97 2.21 9.60
C VAL A 54 12.13 0.83 10.24
N SER A 55 11.05 0.24 10.77
CA SER A 55 11.11 -1.12 11.31
C SER A 55 11.61 -2.11 10.27
N TRP A 56 11.08 -2.08 9.05
CA TRP A 56 11.50 -2.95 7.95
C TRP A 56 12.98 -2.78 7.60
N PHE A 57 13.49 -1.54 7.52
CA PHE A 57 14.91 -1.30 7.25
C PHE A 57 15.84 -1.88 8.32
N TYR A 58 15.43 -1.89 9.59
CA TYR A 58 16.26 -2.37 10.70
C TYR A 58 16.09 -3.87 11.01
N SER A 59 14.96 -4.50 10.65
CA SER A 59 14.69 -5.92 10.90
C SER A 59 14.69 -6.83 9.67
N GLY A 60 14.50 -6.28 8.46
CA GLY A 60 14.19 -7.03 7.23
C GLY A 60 12.74 -7.55 7.16
N GLU A 61 11.98 -7.44 8.24
CA GLU A 61 10.61 -7.92 8.38
C GLU A 61 9.60 -6.77 8.31
N LEU A 62 8.59 -6.91 7.46
CA LEU A 62 7.47 -5.97 7.41
C LEU A 62 6.58 -6.24 8.64
N PRO A 63 6.30 -5.25 9.51
CA PRO A 63 5.38 -5.43 10.62
C PRO A 63 4.04 -5.98 10.13
N ARG A 64 3.48 -6.95 10.84
CA ARG A 64 2.23 -7.62 10.44
C ARG A 64 1.02 -6.78 10.88
N PRO A 65 -0.07 -6.79 10.11
CA PRO A 65 -1.31 -6.14 10.50
C PRO A 65 -2.00 -6.89 11.63
N ILE A 66 -2.95 -6.22 12.28
CA ILE A 66 -3.91 -6.85 13.18
C ILE A 66 -4.61 -7.99 12.43
N SER A 67 -4.72 -9.16 13.07
CA SER A 67 -5.19 -10.40 12.43
C SER A 67 -5.94 -11.30 13.41
N GLY A 68 -6.63 -12.32 12.88
CA GLY A 68 -7.47 -13.24 13.65
C GLY A 68 -8.68 -12.53 14.29
N CYS A 69 -9.14 -13.02 15.43
CA CYS A 69 -10.34 -12.50 16.09
C CYS A 69 -10.27 -11.00 16.44
N LEU A 70 -9.08 -10.41 16.57
CA LEU A 70 -8.95 -8.97 16.75
C LEU A 70 -9.34 -8.20 15.48
N TRP A 71 -8.94 -8.69 14.30
CA TRP A 71 -9.33 -8.12 13.02
C TRP A 71 -10.84 -8.20 12.79
N ASP A 72 -11.46 -9.33 13.13
CA ASP A 72 -12.89 -9.54 12.92
C ASP A 72 -13.76 -8.55 13.73
N ASN A 73 -13.25 -8.10 14.89
CA ASN A 73 -13.90 -7.11 15.75
C ASN A 73 -13.66 -5.64 15.34
N LEU A 74 -12.78 -5.35 14.37
CA LEU A 74 -12.52 -3.99 13.90
C LEU A 74 -13.65 -3.46 13.00
N SER A 75 -13.98 -2.17 13.16
CA SER A 75 -14.87 -1.45 12.23
C SER A 75 -14.30 -1.36 10.81
N LYS A 76 -15.12 -0.99 9.81
CA LYS A 76 -14.66 -0.74 8.43
C LYS A 76 -13.54 0.32 8.43
N GLU A 77 -13.71 1.38 9.20
CA GLU A 77 -12.78 2.51 9.33
C GLU A 77 -11.49 2.12 10.06
N GLU A 78 -11.57 1.22 11.05
CA GLU A 78 -10.40 0.67 11.73
C GLU A 78 -9.57 -0.23 10.82
N LYS A 79 -10.23 -1.12 10.06
CA LYS A 79 -9.57 -1.95 9.04
C LYS A 79 -8.91 -1.11 7.96
N LEU A 80 -9.54 -0.01 7.54
CA LEU A 80 -8.96 0.93 6.58
C LEU A 80 -7.75 1.66 7.16
N ARG A 81 -7.80 2.15 8.41
CA ARG A 81 -6.64 2.77 9.07
C ARG A 81 -5.48 1.81 9.27
N GLU A 82 -5.74 0.53 9.53
CA GLU A 82 -4.68 -0.48 9.61
C GLU A 82 -4.07 -0.78 8.23
N LEU A 83 -4.87 -0.72 7.15
CA LEU A 83 -4.44 -1.03 5.79
C LEU A 83 -3.75 0.12 5.05
N GLU A 84 -4.19 1.37 5.28
CA GLU A 84 -3.68 2.60 4.66
C GLU A 84 -2.13 2.68 4.67
N PRO A 85 -1.42 2.38 5.79
CA PRO A 85 0.03 2.40 5.79
C PRO A 85 0.69 1.43 4.81
N TYR A 86 0.09 0.26 4.56
CA TYR A 86 0.65 -0.69 3.60
C TYR A 86 0.43 -0.22 2.16
N VAL A 87 -0.67 0.48 1.88
CA VAL A 87 -0.95 1.08 0.56
C VAL A 87 0.03 2.23 0.26
N GLU A 88 0.30 3.09 1.24
CA GLU A 88 1.34 4.13 1.13
C GLU A 88 2.74 3.53 0.95
N LEU A 89 3.09 2.49 1.73
CA LEU A 89 4.38 1.81 1.60
C LEU A 89 4.54 1.08 0.27
N CYS A 90 3.47 0.53 -0.30
CA CYS A 90 3.49 -0.07 -1.62
C CYS A 90 3.89 0.97 -2.69
N SER A 91 3.22 2.13 -2.72
CA SER A 91 3.57 3.26 -3.62
C SER A 91 5.00 3.74 -3.38
N LEU A 92 5.40 3.93 -2.12
CA LEU A 92 6.71 4.45 -1.77
C LEU A 92 7.83 3.47 -2.16
N ALA A 93 7.62 2.17 -1.95
CA ALA A 93 8.55 1.12 -2.31
C ALA A 93 8.71 1.01 -3.84
N GLN A 94 7.61 1.14 -4.61
CA GLN A 94 7.68 1.25 -6.06
C GLN A 94 8.52 2.47 -6.49
N PHE A 95 8.26 3.64 -5.90
CA PHE A 95 8.97 4.87 -6.23
C PHE A 95 10.45 4.88 -5.80
N TRP A 96 10.82 4.14 -4.75
CA TRP A 96 12.21 4.02 -4.27
C TRP A 96 12.92 2.75 -4.78
N LEU A 97 12.30 1.97 -5.66
CA LEU A 97 12.83 0.71 -6.21
C LEU A 97 13.17 -0.34 -5.12
N LEU A 98 12.37 -0.38 -4.05
CA LEU A 98 12.47 -1.36 -2.97
C LEU A 98 11.60 -2.58 -3.29
N GLU A 99 12.00 -3.36 -4.29
CA GLU A 99 11.20 -4.46 -4.87
C GLU A 99 10.67 -5.45 -3.81
N ASP A 100 11.52 -5.89 -2.88
CA ASP A 100 11.14 -6.78 -1.77
C ASP A 100 10.04 -6.21 -0.86
N LEU A 101 10.08 -4.90 -0.60
CA LEU A 101 9.08 -4.22 0.24
C LEU A 101 7.78 -4.03 -0.55
N HIS A 102 7.88 -3.62 -1.82
CA HIS A 102 6.74 -3.46 -2.71
C HIS A 102 5.96 -4.78 -2.83
N GLU A 103 6.64 -5.90 -3.11
CA GLU A 103 5.98 -7.20 -3.26
C GLU A 103 5.36 -7.69 -1.94
N LYS A 104 6.04 -7.49 -0.80
CA LYS A 104 5.48 -7.80 0.53
C LYS A 104 4.22 -6.99 0.83
N CYS A 105 4.23 -5.68 0.58
CA CYS A 105 3.06 -4.82 0.76
C CYS A 105 1.93 -5.16 -0.23
N PHE A 106 2.23 -5.32 -1.52
CA PHE A 106 1.25 -5.64 -2.55
C PHE A 106 0.50 -6.94 -2.24
N ARG A 107 1.23 -8.03 -1.94
CA ARG A 107 0.63 -9.33 -1.60
C ARG A 107 -0.23 -9.27 -0.33
N LEU A 108 0.21 -8.51 0.68
CA LEU A 108 -0.54 -8.29 1.91
C LEU A 108 -1.88 -7.61 1.61
N ILE A 109 -1.87 -6.50 0.86
CA ILE A 109 -3.10 -5.77 0.50
C ILE A 109 -4.05 -6.68 -0.27
N VAL A 110 -3.56 -7.38 -1.30
CA VAL A 110 -4.36 -8.31 -2.12
C VAL A 110 -4.99 -9.41 -1.26
N SER A 111 -4.25 -10.00 -0.31
CA SER A 111 -4.80 -11.02 0.60
C SER A 111 -5.90 -10.50 1.52
N ILE A 112 -5.86 -9.21 1.90
CA ILE A 112 -6.91 -8.59 2.70
C ILE A 112 -8.13 -8.29 1.82
N LEU A 113 -7.96 -7.78 0.59
CA LEU A 113 -9.06 -7.54 -0.35
C LEU A 113 -9.83 -8.83 -0.69
N ASP A 114 -9.13 -9.95 -0.89
CA ASP A 114 -9.72 -11.26 -1.11
C ASP A 114 -10.68 -11.66 0.03
N SER A 115 -10.25 -11.46 1.29
CA SER A 115 -11.06 -11.75 2.49
C SER A 115 -12.15 -10.71 2.80
N CYS A 116 -11.96 -9.45 2.38
CA CYS A 116 -12.74 -8.30 2.82
C CYS A 116 -13.09 -7.38 1.62
N GLN A 117 -13.73 -7.95 0.60
CA GLN A 117 -13.98 -7.30 -0.70
C GLN A 117 -14.64 -5.90 -0.60
N TYR A 118 -15.45 -5.65 0.43
CA TYR A 118 -16.08 -4.35 0.70
C TYR A 118 -15.10 -3.20 1.02
N LEU A 119 -13.83 -3.51 1.32
CA LEU A 119 -12.76 -2.52 1.48
C LEU A 119 -12.22 -2.03 0.12
N SER A 120 -12.42 -2.79 -0.96
CA SER A 120 -11.85 -2.52 -2.28
C SER A 120 -12.29 -1.17 -2.87
N ILE A 121 -13.47 -0.66 -2.51
CA ILE A 121 -13.96 0.68 -2.93
C ILE A 121 -13.06 1.80 -2.39
N THR A 122 -12.69 1.74 -1.12
CA THR A 122 -11.80 2.77 -0.56
C THR A 122 -10.35 2.56 -1.04
N ILE A 123 -9.93 1.30 -1.19
CA ILE A 123 -8.57 0.96 -1.60
C ILE A 123 -8.31 1.28 -3.08
N ILE A 124 -9.28 1.12 -3.99
CA ILE A 124 -9.13 1.53 -5.39
C ILE A 124 -8.92 3.05 -5.51
N GLN A 125 -9.64 3.85 -4.72
CA GLN A 125 -9.44 5.31 -4.67
C GLN A 125 -8.08 5.69 -4.06
N MET A 126 -7.67 5.06 -2.97
CA MET A 126 -6.33 5.28 -2.37
C MET A 126 -5.21 4.90 -3.34
N ALA A 127 -5.33 3.76 -4.02
CA ALA A 127 -4.37 3.29 -5.01
C ALA A 127 -4.27 4.27 -6.20
N ALA A 128 -5.41 4.76 -6.72
CA ALA A 128 -5.46 5.74 -7.80
C ALA A 128 -4.81 7.08 -7.39
N ASN A 129 -5.13 7.59 -6.20
CA ASN A 129 -4.52 8.81 -5.65
C ASN A 129 -2.98 8.71 -5.51
N LEU A 130 -2.46 7.49 -5.38
CA LEU A 130 -1.03 7.17 -5.27
C LEU A 130 -0.42 6.63 -6.58
N ASN A 131 -1.14 6.73 -7.71
CA ASN A 131 -0.75 6.24 -9.05
C ASN A 131 -0.42 4.74 -9.13
N GLN A 132 -0.95 3.91 -8.23
CA GLN A 132 -0.70 2.48 -8.15
C GLN A 132 -1.63 1.68 -9.08
N TRP A 133 -1.52 1.89 -10.40
CA TRP A 133 -2.45 1.33 -11.39
C TRP A 133 -2.61 -0.21 -11.33
N LYS A 134 -1.53 -0.96 -11.07
CA LYS A 134 -1.61 -2.42 -10.86
C LYS A 134 -2.52 -2.81 -9.67
N LEU A 135 -2.54 -2.00 -8.61
CA LEU A 135 -3.41 -2.22 -7.46
C LEU A 135 -4.85 -1.75 -7.74
N VAL A 136 -5.02 -0.70 -8.55
CA VAL A 136 -6.33 -0.26 -9.07
C VAL A 136 -6.99 -1.36 -9.89
N GLU A 137 -6.26 -2.00 -10.81
CA GLU A 137 -6.72 -3.12 -11.63
C GLU A 137 -7.19 -4.30 -10.76
N VAL A 138 -6.36 -4.75 -9.81
CA VAL A 138 -6.73 -5.87 -8.92
C VAL A 138 -7.91 -5.52 -8.01
N ALA A 139 -7.99 -4.31 -7.47
CA ALA A 139 -9.15 -3.87 -6.69
C ALA A 139 -10.43 -3.80 -7.55
N ALA A 140 -10.33 -3.42 -8.82
CA ALA A 140 -11.44 -3.46 -9.76
C ALA A 140 -11.89 -4.89 -10.10
N GLU A 141 -10.97 -5.85 -10.21
CA GLU A 141 -11.32 -7.27 -10.37
C GLU A 141 -12.07 -7.82 -9.15
N TYR A 142 -11.72 -7.43 -7.91
CA TYR A 142 -12.50 -7.80 -6.71
C TYR A 142 -13.88 -7.12 -6.66
N LEU A 143 -14.03 -5.92 -7.21
CA LEU A 143 -15.31 -5.20 -7.29
C LEU A 143 -16.21 -5.66 -8.45
N ALA A 144 -15.63 -6.27 -9.49
CA ALA A 144 -16.30 -6.69 -10.71
C ALA A 144 -17.57 -7.55 -10.49
N PRO A 145 -17.62 -8.53 -9.56
CA PRO A 145 -18.83 -9.31 -9.28
C PRO A 145 -19.90 -8.50 -8.53
N MET A 146 -19.49 -7.48 -7.78
CA MET A 146 -20.37 -6.65 -6.94
C MET A 146 -20.93 -5.43 -7.67
N TYR A 147 -20.38 -5.06 -8.84
CA TYR A 147 -20.70 -3.84 -9.59
C TYR A 147 -22.20 -3.53 -9.71
N HIS A 148 -23.05 -4.52 -10.01
CA HIS A 148 -24.50 -4.31 -10.12
C HIS A 148 -25.18 -3.92 -8.81
N HIS A 149 -24.68 -4.39 -7.66
CA HIS A 149 -25.18 -4.00 -6.35
C HIS A 149 -24.66 -2.61 -5.98
N LEU A 150 -23.37 -2.36 -6.20
CA LEU A 150 -22.70 -1.10 -5.88
C LEU A 150 -23.19 0.08 -6.73
N ARG A 151 -23.54 -0.17 -8.00
CA ARG A 151 -24.15 0.84 -8.88
C ARG A 151 -25.52 1.33 -8.38
N ASN A 152 -26.22 0.51 -7.61
CA ASN A 152 -27.51 0.84 -7.03
C ASN A 152 -27.40 1.31 -5.57
N SER A 153 -26.20 1.35 -5.00
CA SER A 153 -25.91 1.95 -3.69
C SER A 153 -25.21 3.30 -3.86
N SER A 154 -25.20 4.11 -2.81
CA SER A 154 -24.46 5.39 -2.78
C SER A 154 -22.95 5.20 -2.54
N GLU A 155 -22.41 3.98 -2.66
CA GLU A 155 -20.98 3.72 -2.42
C GLU A 155 -20.09 4.15 -3.60
N PHE A 156 -20.66 4.30 -4.80
CA PHE A 156 -19.97 4.90 -5.95
C PHE A 156 -20.01 6.43 -5.99
N ASP A 157 -20.89 7.10 -5.23
CA ASP A 157 -20.98 8.57 -5.20
C ASP A 157 -19.70 9.25 -4.69
N ALA A 158 -18.82 8.48 -4.02
CA ALA A 158 -17.53 8.93 -3.50
C ALA A 158 -16.33 8.56 -4.39
N LEU A 159 -16.55 7.88 -5.52
CA LEU A 159 -15.49 7.51 -6.47
C LEU A 159 -15.41 8.49 -7.64
N ASP A 160 -14.20 8.65 -8.18
CA ASP A 160 -13.99 9.29 -9.48
C ASP A 160 -14.66 8.48 -10.62
N GLU A 161 -15.29 9.18 -11.57
CA GLU A 161 -15.98 8.59 -12.73
C GLU A 161 -15.08 7.65 -13.53
N HIS A 162 -13.78 7.96 -13.64
CA HIS A 162 -12.80 7.10 -14.29
C HIS A 162 -12.64 5.75 -13.58
N LEU A 163 -12.68 5.72 -12.25
CA LEU A 163 -12.60 4.48 -11.47
C LEU A 163 -13.88 3.66 -11.60
N ILE A 164 -15.04 4.31 -11.66
CA ILE A 164 -16.33 3.64 -11.92
C ILE A 164 -16.29 2.94 -13.30
N GLU A 165 -15.71 3.59 -14.32
CA GLU A 165 -15.53 3.00 -15.65
C GLU A 165 -14.55 1.82 -15.68
N ILE A 166 -13.45 1.88 -14.90
CA ILE A 166 -12.54 0.73 -14.73
C ILE A 166 -13.26 -0.45 -14.08
N ILE A 167 -14.03 -0.22 -13.00
CA ILE A 167 -14.82 -1.28 -12.34
C ILE A 167 -15.89 -1.84 -13.29
N ARG A 168 -16.55 -0.98 -14.08
CA ARG A 168 -17.53 -1.39 -15.10
C ARG A 168 -16.88 -2.28 -16.16
N ALA A 169 -15.70 -1.91 -16.66
CA ALA A 169 -14.95 -2.70 -17.62
C ALA A 169 -14.56 -4.07 -17.05
N ALA A 170 -14.06 -4.13 -15.81
CA ALA A 170 -13.75 -5.37 -15.11
C ALA A 170 -15.01 -6.26 -14.94
N SER A 171 -16.16 -5.68 -14.60
CA SER A 171 -17.45 -6.40 -14.48
C SER A 171 -17.93 -7.02 -15.80
N VAL A 172 -17.75 -6.31 -16.93
CA VAL A 172 -18.04 -6.85 -18.26
C VAL A 172 -17.12 -8.04 -18.59
N GLN A 173 -15.81 -7.92 -18.32
CA GLN A 173 -14.86 -9.01 -18.54
C GLN A 173 -15.15 -10.23 -17.66
N PHE A 174 -15.46 -10.02 -16.37
CA PHE A 174 -15.86 -11.08 -15.44
C PHE A 174 -17.10 -11.83 -15.93
N SER A 175 -18.12 -11.09 -16.39
CA SER A 175 -19.35 -11.67 -16.93
C SER A 175 -19.11 -12.50 -18.20
N GLN A 176 -18.24 -12.04 -19.10
CA GLN A 176 -17.85 -12.78 -20.31
C GLN A 176 -17.09 -14.07 -19.97
N ARG A 177 -16.12 -14.02 -19.05
CA ARG A 177 -15.36 -15.20 -18.59
C ARG A 177 -16.30 -16.27 -18.01
N ASN A 178 -17.24 -15.86 -17.15
CA ASN A 178 -18.21 -16.79 -16.53
C ASN A 178 -19.23 -17.34 -17.53
N GLY A 179 -19.72 -16.52 -18.48
CA GLY A 179 -20.61 -17.00 -19.55
C GLY A 179 -19.96 -18.06 -20.43
N HIS A 180 -18.69 -17.88 -20.79
CA HIS A 180 -17.93 -18.89 -21.54
C HIS A 180 -17.73 -20.20 -20.75
N LEU A 181 -17.48 -20.13 -19.44
CA LEU A 181 -17.40 -21.32 -18.57
C LEU A 181 -18.70 -22.13 -18.55
N VAL A 182 -19.86 -21.47 -18.46
CA VAL A 182 -21.19 -22.13 -18.50
C VAL A 182 -21.53 -22.73 -19.88
N THR A 183 -20.85 -22.30 -20.94
CA THR A 183 -21.06 -22.85 -22.31
C THR A 183 -20.17 -24.06 -22.62
N LEU A 184 -19.24 -24.41 -21.71
CA LEU A 184 -18.25 -25.50 -21.88
C LEU A 184 -18.48 -26.68 -20.92
N THR A 185 -19.56 -26.66 -20.15
CA THR A 185 -20.00 -27.70 -19.19
C THR A 185 -21.35 -28.27 -19.58
#